data_AF-A0A3S4DM53-F1
#
_entry.id   AF-A0A3S4DM53-F1
#
_cell.length_a   1.000
_cell.length_b   1.000
_cell.length_c   1.000
_cell.angle_alpha   90.00
_cell.angle_beta   90.00
_cell.angle_gamma   90.00
#
_symmetry.space_group_name_H-M   'P 1'
#
loop_
_entity.id
_entity.type
_entity.pdbx_description
1 polymer ?
#
loop_
_entity_poly.entity_id
_entity_poly.type
_entity_poly.pdbx_seq_one_letter_code
_entity_poly.pdbx_strand_id
1 'polypeptide(L)'
;MAVLGLGTDIVEMARIEAVVERSGDRLARRVLSDAEWAVYQQHQQPVRFLAKRFAVKEAAAKAFGTGIRNGLAFNQFEVFNDGLGKPNIRLPCARRRTGTGDGGDFDPRLAG
;
A
#
# COMPACT_ATOMS: atom_id res chain seq x y z
N MET A 1 -16.39 -7.96 -17.17
CA MET A 1 -15.70 -7.74 -15.88
C MET A 1 -15.93 -6.30 -15.47
N ALA A 2 -16.43 -6.05 -14.26
CA ALA A 2 -16.75 -4.70 -13.80
C ALA A 2 -15.53 -4.07 -13.12
N VAL A 3 -15.21 -2.82 -13.48
CA VAL A 3 -14.21 -2.00 -12.78
C VAL A 3 -14.90 -1.41 -11.55
N LEU A 4 -14.43 -1.77 -10.35
CA LEU A 4 -14.99 -1.29 -9.08
C LEU A 4 -14.66 0.20 -8.82
N GLY A 5 -13.51 0.65 -9.31
CA GLY A 5 -13.05 2.03 -9.17
C GLY A 5 -11.69 2.25 -9.83
N LEU A 6 -11.36 3.51 -10.09
CA LEU A 6 -10.05 3.94 -10.59
C LEU A 6 -9.47 4.97 -9.63
N GLY A 7 -8.16 4.91 -9.43
CA GLY A 7 -7.43 5.86 -8.60
C GLY A 7 -6.12 6.25 -9.27
N THR A 8 -5.82 7.53 -9.28
CA THR A 8 -4.55 8.08 -9.75
C THR A 8 -3.97 8.99 -8.68
N ASP A 9 -2.64 9.01 -8.61
CA ASP A 9 -1.92 9.87 -7.68
C ASP A 9 -0.58 10.32 -8.26
N ILE A 10 -0.22 11.57 -7.98
CA ILE A 10 1.03 12.18 -8.43
C ILE A 10 1.75 12.68 -7.18
N VAL A 11 2.98 12.22 -7.00
CA VAL A 11 3.80 12.55 -5.85
C VAL A 11 5.03 13.30 -6.32
N GLU A 12 5.23 14.48 -5.73
CA GLU A 12 6.43 15.28 -5.95
C GLU A 12 7.61 14.72 -5.15
N MET A 13 8.71 14.40 -5.83
CA MET A 13 9.91 13.84 -5.19
C MET A 13 10.51 14.79 -4.16
N ALA A 14 10.66 16.08 -4.49
CA ALA A 14 11.22 17.09 -3.59
C ALA A 14 10.45 17.18 -2.27
N ARG A 15 9.13 16.98 -2.31
CA ARG A 15 8.29 16.97 -1.11
C ARG A 15 8.57 15.76 -0.22
N ILE A 16 8.77 14.59 -0.81
CA ILE A 16 9.10 13.37 -0.04
C ILE A 16 10.50 13.49 0.54
N GLU A 17 11.47 14.02 -0.22
CA GLU A 17 12.82 14.33 0.25
C GLU A 17 12.79 15.26 1.47
N ALA A 18 12.12 16.40 1.37
CA ALA A 18 12.01 17.35 2.48
C ALA A 18 11.37 16.75 3.73
N VAL A 19 10.37 15.87 3.57
CA VAL A 19 9.73 15.20 4.71
C VAL A 19 10.64 14.16 5.34
N VAL A 20 11.36 13.37 4.54
CA VAL A 20 12.33 12.39 5.03
C VAL A 20 13.50 13.10 5.72
N GLU A 21 13.98 14.22 5.18
CA GLU A 21 15.04 15.02 5.80
C GLU A 21 14.59 15.59 7.16
N ARG A 22 13.36 16.11 7.24
CA ARG A 22 12.83 16.70 8.48
C ARG A 22 12.42 15.67 9.54
N SER A 23 11.85 14.55 9.12
CA SER A 23 11.18 13.57 10.01
C SER A 23 11.91 12.24 10.11
N GLY A 24 13.01 12.08 9.36
CA GLY A 24 13.72 10.83 9.19
C GLY A 24 12.82 9.73 8.61
N ASP A 25 13.10 8.50 9.02
CA ASP A 25 12.41 7.32 8.54
C ASP A 25 10.99 7.12 9.13
N ARG A 26 10.49 8.06 9.94
CA ARG A 26 9.14 7.95 10.52
C ARG A 26 8.05 7.84 9.46
N LEU A 27 8.19 8.57 8.35
CA LEU A 27 7.25 8.48 7.23
C LEU A 27 7.32 7.10 6.59
N ALA A 28 8.54 6.63 6.30
CA ALA A 28 8.78 5.34 5.69
C ALA A 28 8.20 4.19 6.54
N ARG A 29 8.39 4.19 7.87
CA ARG A 29 7.79 3.17 8.76
C ARG A 29 6.27 3.18 8.83
N ARG A 30 5.62 4.32 8.54
CA ARG A 30 4.15 4.41 8.51
C ARG A 30 3.56 3.98 7.18
N VAL A 31 4.29 4.27 6.10
CA VAL A 31 3.83 4.01 4.74
C VAL A 31 4.14 2.58 4.34
N LEU A 32 5.33 2.07 4.64
CA LEU A 32 5.82 0.78 4.17
C LEU A 32 5.37 -0.36 5.10
N SER A 33 5.17 -1.56 4.52
CA SER A 33 5.06 -2.80 5.28
C SER A 33 6.44 -3.27 5.76
N ASP A 34 6.49 -4.25 6.67
CA ASP A 34 7.77 -4.80 7.17
C ASP A 34 8.63 -5.40 6.04
N ALA A 35 8.01 -6.04 5.05
CA ALA A 35 8.69 -6.58 3.88
C ALA A 35 9.26 -5.46 2.98
N GLU A 36 8.49 -4.41 2.74
CA GLU A 36 8.94 -3.24 1.96
C GLU A 36 10.01 -2.44 2.71
N TRP A 37 9.95 -2.39 4.04
CA TRP A 37 10.92 -1.73 4.90
C TRP A 37 12.30 -2.39 4.80
N ALA A 38 12.37 -3.73 4.77
CA ALA A 38 13.61 -4.45 4.56
C ALA A 38 14.26 -4.09 3.20
N VAL A 39 13.45 -4.01 2.14
CA VAL A 39 13.91 -3.59 0.81
C VAL A 39 14.35 -2.13 0.83
N TYR A 40 13.58 -1.24 1.45
CA TYR A 40 13.89 0.20 1.56
C TYR A 40 15.26 0.45 2.19
N GLN A 41 15.61 -0.27 3.26
CA GLN A 41 16.91 -0.11 3.93
C GLN A 41 18.10 -0.60 3.09
N GLN A 42 17.88 -1.54 2.17
CA GLN A 42 18.92 -2.07 1.29
C GLN A 42 18.95 -1.37 -0.08
N HIS A 43 17.99 -0.48 -0.35
CA HIS A 43 17.84 0.14 -1.66
C HIS A 43 18.82 1.30 -1.85
N GLN A 44 19.47 1.38 -3.02
CA GLN A 44 20.43 2.45 -3.34
C GLN A 44 19.79 3.85 -3.38
N GLN A 45 18.49 3.92 -3.67
CA GLN A 45 17.71 5.16 -3.72
C GLN A 45 16.45 5.04 -2.85
N PRO A 46 16.59 5.13 -1.52
CA PRO A 46 15.49 4.85 -0.59
C PRO A 46 14.32 5.84 -0.75
N VAL A 47 14.62 7.12 -0.89
CA VAL A 47 13.59 8.18 -1.00
C VAL A 47 12.73 7.99 -2.26
N ARG A 48 13.34 7.63 -3.39
CA ARG A 48 12.62 7.32 -4.64
C ARG A 48 11.74 6.08 -4.49
N PHE A 49 12.22 5.06 -3.79
CA PHE A 49 11.42 3.87 -3.49
C PHE A 49 10.18 4.24 -2.66
N LEU A 50 10.37 5.04 -1.60
CA LEU A 50 9.27 5.52 -0.76
C LEU A 50 8.24 6.33 -1.54
N ALA A 51 8.68 7.28 -2.38
CA ALA A 51 7.78 8.10 -3.18
C ALA A 51 6.91 7.25 -4.13
N LYS A 52 7.49 6.23 -4.78
CA LYS A 52 6.75 5.28 -5.61
C LYS A 52 5.73 4.48 -4.80
N ARG A 53 6.11 3.94 -3.65
CA ARG A 53 5.19 3.17 -2.79
C ARG A 53 4.07 4.04 -2.25
N PHE A 54 4.36 5.30 -1.91
CA PHE A 54 3.35 6.27 -1.47
C PHE A 54 2.30 6.53 -2.56
N ALA A 55 2.74 6.86 -3.78
CA ALA A 55 1.84 7.12 -4.91
C ALA A 55 0.95 5.91 -5.23
N VAL A 56 1.53 4.70 -5.25
CA VAL A 56 0.79 3.46 -5.52
C VAL A 56 -0.27 3.20 -4.43
N LYS A 57 0.07 3.40 -3.16
CA LYS A 57 -0.86 3.17 -2.06
C LYS A 57 -1.98 4.21 -2.02
N GLU A 58 -1.69 5.48 -2.32
CA GLU A 58 -2.71 6.52 -2.48
C GLU A 58 -3.66 6.21 -3.64
N ALA A 59 -3.11 5.85 -4.82
CA ALA A 59 -3.91 5.45 -5.97
C ALA A 59 -4.78 4.22 -5.68
N ALA A 60 -4.24 3.22 -4.99
CA ALA A 60 -4.99 2.06 -4.55
C ALA A 60 -6.12 2.44 -3.58
N ALA A 61 -5.83 3.24 -2.55
CA ALA A 61 -6.83 3.69 -1.57
C ALA A 61 -7.97 4.50 -2.22
N LYS A 62 -7.68 5.28 -3.27
CA LYS A 62 -8.70 5.97 -4.08
C LYS A 62 -9.54 4.98 -4.89
N ALA A 63 -8.91 3.99 -5.52
CA ALA A 63 -9.60 2.96 -6.31
C ALA A 63 -10.53 2.08 -5.47
N PHE A 64 -10.17 1.78 -4.21
CA PHE A 64 -11.01 1.02 -3.28
C PHE A 64 -12.19 1.83 -2.71
N GLY A 65 -12.25 3.14 -2.92
CA GLY A 65 -13.35 4.00 -2.44
C GLY A 65 -13.38 4.18 -0.92
N THR A 66 -12.44 3.62 -0.16
CA THR A 66 -12.40 3.72 1.30
C THR A 66 -11.82 5.04 1.77
N GLY A 67 -11.03 5.72 0.94
CA GLY A 67 -10.26 6.90 1.36
C GLY A 67 -9.27 6.57 2.49
N ILE A 68 -8.23 7.37 2.64
CA ILE A 68 -7.21 7.15 3.69
C ILE A 68 -7.78 7.35 5.11
N ARG A 69 -8.99 7.93 5.24
CA ARG A 69 -9.63 8.25 6.52
C ARG A 69 -10.45 7.13 7.17
N ASN A 70 -10.89 6.09 6.44
CA ASN A 70 -11.87 5.12 6.98
C ASN A 70 -11.31 3.72 7.32
N GLY A 71 -10.02 3.61 7.66
CA GLY A 71 -9.51 2.41 8.36
C GLY A 71 -8.58 1.49 7.59
N LEU A 72 -8.14 1.87 6.38
CA LEU A 72 -7.08 1.19 5.66
C LEU A 72 -5.75 1.90 5.93
N ALA A 73 -4.97 1.35 6.86
CA ALA A 73 -3.66 1.90 7.20
C ALA A 73 -2.65 1.53 6.09
N PHE A 74 -1.80 2.48 5.68
CA PHE A 74 -0.85 2.28 4.57
C PHE A 74 0.08 1.07 4.76
N ASN A 75 0.43 0.77 6.01
CA ASN A 75 1.26 -0.38 6.38
C ASN A 75 0.58 -1.74 6.14
N GLN A 76 -0.74 -1.76 5.97
CA GLN A 76 -1.47 -2.97 5.62
C GLN A 76 -1.29 -3.29 4.13
N PHE A 77 -1.16 -2.30 3.26
CA PHE A 77 -0.89 -2.55 1.85
C PHE A 77 0.54 -3.03 1.69
N GLU A 78 0.73 -4.18 1.06
CA GLU A 78 2.05 -4.65 0.64
C GLU A 78 2.14 -4.56 -0.87
N VAL A 79 3.06 -3.75 -1.40
CA VAL A 79 3.35 -3.71 -2.82
C VAL A 79 4.61 -4.50 -3.08
N PHE A 80 4.46 -5.59 -3.83
CA PHE A 80 5.55 -6.49 -4.18
C PHE A 80 5.69 -6.58 -5.70
N ASN A 81 6.83 -7.10 -6.15
CA ASN A 81 7.08 -7.34 -7.56
C ASN A 81 7.12 -8.85 -7.76
N ASP A 82 6.45 -9.34 -8.80
CA ASP A 82 6.49 -10.76 -9.17
C ASP A 82 7.85 -11.14 -9.78
N GLY A 83 8.10 -12.43 -10.02
CA GLY A 83 9.34 -12.92 -10.65
C GLY A 83 9.61 -12.35 -12.06
N LEU A 84 8.57 -11.82 -12.71
CA LEU A 84 8.66 -11.10 -13.99
C LEU A 84 8.79 -9.57 -13.83
N GLY A 85 8.97 -9.06 -12.61
CA GLY A 85 9.10 -7.64 -12.29
C GLY A 85 7.78 -6.88 -12.21
N LYS A 86 6.65 -7.52 -12.52
CA LYS A 86 5.32 -6.90 -12.51
C LYS A 86 4.92 -6.46 -11.08
N PRO A 87 4.55 -5.18 -10.87
CA PRO A 87 4.09 -4.73 -9.57
C PRO A 87 2.70 -5.28 -9.27
N ASN A 88 2.56 -5.92 -8.11
CA ASN A 88 1.30 -6.40 -7.55
C ASN A 88 1.09 -5.78 -6.17
N ILE A 89 -0.18 -5.65 -5.78
CA ILE A 89 -0.58 -5.15 -4.46
C ILE A 89 -1.27 -6.31 -3.75
N ARG A 90 -0.77 -6.65 -2.56
CA ARG A 90 -1.44 -7.53 -1.61
C ARG A 90 -2.09 -6.68 -0.53
N LEU A 91 -3.36 -6.96 -0.28
CA LEU A 91 -4.07 -6.44 0.87
C LEU A 91 -4.23 -7.58 1.87
N PRO A 92 -3.94 -7.37 3.17
CA PRO A 92 -4.45 -8.25 4.18
C PRO A 92 -5.96 -8.17 4.07
N CYS A 93 -6.58 -9.34 3.96
CA CYS A 93 -8.01 -9.50 4.13
C CYS A 93 -8.44 -8.61 5.30
N ALA A 94 -9.32 -7.64 5.04
CA ALA A 94 -9.97 -6.90 6.10
C ALA A 94 -10.69 -7.94 6.94
N ARG A 95 -10.08 -8.34 8.06
CA ARG A 95 -10.70 -9.26 9.00
C ARG A 95 -11.98 -8.56 9.42
N ARG A 96 -13.11 -8.97 8.85
CA ARG A 96 -14.41 -8.59 9.39
C ARG A 96 -14.30 -8.91 10.87
N ARG A 97 -14.65 -7.96 11.73
CA ARG A 97 -15.03 -8.29 13.10
C ARG A 97 -16.35 -9.07 13.06
N THR A 98 -16.36 -10.21 12.37
CA THR A 98 -17.27 -11.28 12.69
C THR A 98 -16.56 -12.04 13.79
N GLY A 99 -17.10 -11.92 15.00
CA GLY A 99 -16.82 -12.93 16.00
C GLY A 99 -17.04 -14.30 15.34
N THR A 100 -16.14 -15.22 15.65
CA THR A 100 -16.09 -16.63 15.22
C THR A 100 -15.20 -16.91 14.01
N GLY A 101 -14.10 -17.62 14.29
CA GLY A 101 -13.67 -18.81 13.56
C GLY A 101 -13.21 -18.65 12.11
N ASP A 102 -11.90 -18.84 11.95
CA ASP A 102 -11.27 -19.57 10.85
C ASP A 102 -11.08 -18.90 9.48
N GLY A 103 -9.83 -19.08 9.00
CA GLY A 103 -9.35 -18.55 7.74
C GLY A 103 -9.98 -19.27 6.55
N GLY A 104 -10.34 -18.47 5.55
CA GLY A 104 -10.81 -18.95 4.26
C GLY A 104 -10.49 -17.92 3.18
N ASP A 105 -9.93 -18.41 2.08
CA ASP A 105 -9.68 -17.68 0.84
C ASP A 105 -10.92 -16.91 0.38
N PHE A 106 -10.69 -15.69 -0.12
CA PHE A 106 -11.73 -14.81 -0.63
C PHE A 106 -12.19 -15.29 -2.02
N ASP A 107 -13.40 -15.87 -2.11
CA ASP A 107 -14.07 -16.17 -3.39
C ASP A 107 -14.91 -14.97 -3.87
N PRO A 108 -14.55 -14.32 -4.99
CA PRO A 108 -15.27 -13.17 -5.52
C PRO A 108 -16.67 -13.47 -6.10
N ARG A 109 -17.15 -14.73 -6.07
CA ARG A 109 -18.48 -15.11 -6.62
C ARG A 109 -19.65 -14.92 -5.66
N LEU A 110 -19.43 -14.54 -4.40
CA LEU A 110 -20.48 -14.48 -3.36
C LEU A 110 -20.97 -13.07 -3.01
N ALA A 111 -20.58 -12.02 -3.76
CA ALA A 111 -21.14 -10.69 -3.60
C ALA A 111 -22.21 -10.42 -4.68
N GLY A 112 -23.45 -10.78 -4.37
CA GLY A 112 -24.67 -10.38 -5.09
C GLY A 112 -25.55 -9.51 -4.19
#